data_AF-B4CW32-F1
#
_entry.id   AF-B4CW32-F1
#
_cell.length_a   1.000
_cell.length_b   1.000
_cell.length_c   1.000
_cell.angle_alpha   90.00
_cell.angle_beta   90.00
_cell.angle_gamma   90.00
#
_symmetry.space_group_name_H-M   'P 1'
#
loop_
_entity.id
_entity.type
_entity.pdbx_description
1 polymer ?
#
loop_
_entity_poly.entity_id
_entity_poly.type
_entity_poly.pdbx_seq_one_letter_code
_entity_poly.pdbx_strand_id
1 'polypeptide(L)'
;MIRSTFPMNTFIAFLPRTRGLCLLGALFFSLAGARAAETADRVKVVHVPGAANVMKAERGTDGTIHLLFDANGGPNYVRSTDGGATFSAPLSVVDEAARKPGLEYATWDMAIGQDGRVHVVMGTNAWKLKLPQEQWGMQYATLAAGAKTFTPVRNLNHKPSEGYSLAASGSGAVTASFLSGKVYTMASRDGGENFSPYAEVNPLIDPCKCCTTSTTYGPDGRLALIYREETNNERDIYLVLADRNGQQKRTRISATSWQLQACPMTYFTIRGTPTGFVTAWPTKGQIYFARLDKDGTVLPPGEIPTPGRSGMRTGVVALSAPDGVSLVVWKSQDVLGWQLYDVAGAPLGKPGSVPSRGSGAAAVVLGNGKFAVFP
;
A
#
# COMPACT_ATOMS: atom_id res chain seq x y z
N MET A 1 86.65 61.64 -15.01
CA MET A 1 86.17 62.16 -13.70
C MET A 1 84.68 61.90 -13.67
N ILE A 2 84.16 60.86 -13.05
CA ILE A 2 83.95 60.68 -11.59
C ILE A 2 83.92 59.15 -11.30
N ARG A 3 84.44 58.77 -10.12
CA ARG A 3 84.53 57.40 -9.57
C ARG A 3 83.15 56.85 -9.15
N SER A 4 82.94 55.54 -9.21
CA SER A 4 82.51 54.77 -8.02
C SER A 4 82.55 53.25 -8.25
N THR A 5 83.32 52.60 -7.38
CA THR A 5 83.38 51.17 -7.05
C THR A 5 82.11 50.71 -6.33
N PHE A 6 81.60 49.52 -6.68
CA PHE A 6 80.56 48.79 -5.93
C PHE A 6 81.20 47.78 -4.96
N PRO A 7 80.74 47.67 -3.70
CA PRO A 7 81.01 46.50 -2.86
C PRO A 7 79.78 45.58 -2.70
N MET A 8 80.08 44.29 -2.50
CA MET A 8 79.18 43.19 -2.13
C MET A 8 78.38 43.50 -0.86
N ASN A 9 77.10 43.12 -0.85
CA ASN A 9 76.32 42.99 0.38
C ASN A 9 75.55 41.67 0.41
N THR A 10 75.77 40.94 1.49
CA THR A 10 75.19 39.66 1.88
C THR A 10 73.71 39.83 2.25
N PHE A 11 72.80 39.06 1.63
CA PHE A 11 71.39 39.00 2.01
C PHE A 11 71.09 37.70 2.76
N ILE A 12 70.67 37.85 4.02
CA ILE A 12 70.10 36.82 4.88
C ILE A 12 68.62 36.66 4.49
N ALA A 13 68.20 35.47 4.07
CA ALA A 13 66.80 35.17 3.74
C ALA A 13 66.08 34.52 4.95
N PHE A 14 65.00 35.17 5.36
CA PHE A 14 64.05 34.74 6.39
C PHE A 14 63.22 33.52 5.94
N LEU A 15 63.07 32.52 6.81
CA LEU A 15 62.07 31.46 6.72
C LEU A 15 60.70 31.96 7.21
N PRO A 16 59.60 31.80 6.45
CA PRO A 16 58.26 31.95 7.00
C PRO A 16 57.74 30.63 7.58
N ARG A 17 57.32 30.68 8.85
CA ARG A 17 56.39 29.72 9.47
C ARG A 17 55.04 29.82 8.77
N THR A 18 54.55 28.74 8.19
CA THR A 18 53.12 28.52 7.92
C THR A 18 52.64 27.30 8.69
N ARG A 19 51.99 27.58 9.84
CA ARG A 19 51.09 26.64 10.50
C ARG A 19 49.67 26.93 10.00
N GLY A 20 48.94 25.88 9.66
CA GLY A 20 47.47 25.88 9.68
C GLY A 20 46.81 25.62 8.33
N LEU A 21 46.60 24.35 7.99
CA LEU A 21 45.44 23.93 7.19
C LEU A 21 45.15 22.42 7.40
N CYS A 22 44.64 22.08 8.57
CA CYS A 22 43.90 20.83 8.79
C CYS A 22 42.63 21.20 9.55
N LEU A 23 41.45 20.94 8.96
CA LEU A 23 40.12 20.76 9.58
C LEU A 23 39.00 21.31 8.68
N LEU A 24 38.82 20.77 7.48
CA LEU A 24 37.58 20.95 6.69
C LEU A 24 37.06 19.65 6.04
N GLY A 25 37.77 18.53 6.19
CA GLY A 25 37.37 17.23 5.63
C GLY A 25 36.49 16.34 6.52
N ALA A 26 36.37 16.64 7.82
CA ALA A 26 35.72 15.75 8.78
C ALA A 26 34.20 15.99 8.99
N LEU A 27 33.67 17.16 8.60
CA LEU A 27 32.24 17.48 8.80
C LEU A 27 31.32 16.96 7.68
N PHE A 28 31.82 16.75 6.46
CA PHE A 28 30.98 16.25 5.36
C PHE A 28 30.73 14.73 5.41
N PHE A 29 31.67 13.96 5.97
CA PHE A 29 31.50 12.51 6.14
C PHE A 29 30.55 12.14 7.29
N SER A 30 30.45 12.96 8.34
CA SER A 30 29.57 12.69 9.49
C SER A 30 28.09 12.89 9.17
N LEU A 31 27.73 13.91 8.36
CA LEU A 31 26.36 14.19 7.96
C LEU A 31 25.77 13.14 6.99
N ALA A 32 26.57 12.64 6.05
CA ALA A 32 26.14 11.59 5.12
C ALA A 32 25.94 10.24 5.83
N GLY A 33 26.82 9.89 6.77
CA GLY A 33 26.69 8.69 7.61
C GLY A 33 25.46 8.74 8.54
N ALA A 34 25.20 9.89 9.15
CA ALA A 34 24.04 10.09 10.02
C ALA A 34 22.71 9.94 9.26
N ARG A 35 22.59 10.54 8.06
CA ARG A 35 21.38 10.46 7.23
C ARG A 35 21.12 9.03 6.71
N ALA A 36 22.17 8.28 6.39
CA ALA A 36 22.05 6.88 5.98
C ALA A 36 21.60 5.97 7.13
N ALA A 37 22.14 6.17 8.35
CA ALA A 37 21.75 5.43 9.55
C ALA A 37 20.30 5.75 9.99
N GLU A 38 19.91 7.02 9.93
CA GLU A 38 18.53 7.47 10.23
C GLU A 38 17.51 6.87 9.26
N THR A 39 17.89 6.71 7.98
CA THR A 39 17.04 6.07 6.97
C THR A 39 16.89 4.56 7.22
N ALA A 40 17.96 3.88 7.61
CA ALA A 40 17.94 2.45 7.94
C ALA A 40 17.08 2.15 9.19
N ASP A 41 17.05 3.05 10.17
CA ASP A 41 16.23 2.93 11.40
C ASP A 41 14.74 3.32 11.20
N ARG A 42 14.37 3.71 9.98
CA ARG A 42 13.02 4.20 9.67
C ARG A 42 12.02 3.10 9.31
N VAL A 43 12.50 1.94 8.87
CA VAL A 43 11.67 0.78 8.53
C VAL A 43 12.04 -0.39 9.44
N LYS A 44 11.08 -0.86 10.23
CA LYS A 44 11.21 -2.05 11.07
C LYS A 44 10.63 -3.25 10.34
N VAL A 45 11.40 -4.33 10.20
CA VAL A 45 10.87 -5.64 9.78
C VAL A 45 10.29 -6.33 11.02
N VAL A 46 9.03 -6.77 10.94
CA VAL A 46 8.32 -7.42 12.05
C VAL A 46 7.83 -8.79 11.62
N HIS A 47 8.47 -9.84 12.11
CA HIS A 47 7.99 -11.22 11.94
C HIS A 47 6.91 -11.52 12.98
N VAL A 48 5.76 -11.97 12.50
CA VAL A 48 4.63 -12.35 13.36
C VAL A 48 4.69 -13.86 13.61
N PRO A 49 4.82 -14.32 14.87
CA PRO A 49 4.88 -15.74 15.18
C PRO A 49 3.67 -16.51 14.62
N GLY A 50 3.92 -17.58 13.87
CA GLY A 50 2.88 -18.44 13.29
C GLY A 50 2.15 -17.85 12.08
N ALA A 51 2.44 -16.60 11.68
CA ALA A 51 1.95 -16.05 10.43
C ALA A 51 2.93 -16.33 9.30
N ALA A 52 2.42 -16.91 8.22
CA ALA A 52 3.09 -17.03 6.94
C ALA A 52 2.12 -16.55 5.86
N ASN A 53 2.63 -16.11 4.70
CA ASN A 53 1.82 -15.55 3.62
C ASN A 53 0.99 -14.33 4.10
N VAL A 54 1.66 -13.34 4.68
CA VAL A 54 0.99 -12.12 5.15
C VAL A 54 0.43 -11.36 3.93
N MET A 55 -0.87 -11.10 3.96
CA MET A 55 -1.60 -10.53 2.83
C MET A 55 -1.88 -9.05 2.98
N LYS A 56 -2.22 -8.61 4.21
CA LYS A 56 -2.68 -7.25 4.47
C LYS A 56 -2.35 -6.84 5.90
N ALA A 57 -1.98 -5.58 6.09
CA ALA A 57 -1.94 -4.94 7.40
C ALA A 57 -2.59 -3.56 7.32
N GLU A 58 -3.28 -3.17 8.39
CA GLU A 58 -3.89 -1.85 8.56
C GLU A 58 -3.65 -1.38 10.00
N ARG A 59 -3.65 -0.07 10.21
CA ARG A 59 -3.53 0.51 11.55
C ARG A 59 -4.83 1.24 11.91
N GLY A 60 -5.44 0.84 13.03
CA GLY A 60 -6.59 1.53 13.61
C GLY A 60 -6.23 2.93 14.11
N THR A 61 -7.24 3.77 14.29
CA THR A 61 -7.07 5.14 14.82
C THR A 61 -6.57 5.14 16.27
N ASP A 62 -6.84 4.07 17.02
CA ASP A 62 -6.30 3.79 18.36
C ASP A 62 -4.81 3.37 18.34
N GLY A 63 -4.25 3.18 17.15
CA GLY A 63 -2.88 2.73 16.95
C GLY A 63 -2.70 1.21 16.90
N THR A 64 -3.75 0.43 17.09
CA THR A 64 -3.73 -1.04 16.95
C THR A 64 -3.32 -1.42 15.54
N ILE A 65 -2.39 -2.36 15.40
CA ILE A 65 -2.01 -2.97 14.13
C ILE A 65 -2.88 -4.20 13.93
N HIS A 66 -3.57 -4.26 12.81
CA HIS A 66 -4.40 -5.37 12.37
C HIS A 66 -3.71 -6.06 11.20
N LEU A 67 -3.63 -7.39 11.20
CA LEU A 67 -2.91 -8.14 10.18
C LEU A 67 -3.66 -9.40 9.77
N LEU A 68 -3.74 -9.63 8.45
CA LEU A 68 -4.28 -10.83 7.84
C LEU A 68 -3.18 -11.63 7.14
N PHE A 69 -3.27 -12.95 7.26
CA PHE A 69 -2.40 -13.88 6.59
C PHE A 69 -3.16 -15.15 6.18
N ASP A 70 -2.80 -15.71 5.03
CA ASP A 70 -3.48 -16.89 4.50
C ASP A 70 -2.89 -18.18 5.10
N ALA A 71 -3.77 -19.04 5.60
CA ALA A 71 -3.44 -20.33 6.19
C ALA A 71 -4.35 -21.44 5.65
N ASN A 72 -4.06 -22.68 6.05
CA ASN A 72 -4.92 -23.82 5.74
C ASN A 72 -6.31 -23.61 6.37
N GLY A 73 -7.36 -23.75 5.57
CA GLY A 73 -8.74 -23.52 6.02
C GLY A 73 -9.23 -22.07 5.93
N GLY A 74 -8.39 -21.16 5.42
CA GLY A 74 -8.73 -19.77 5.12
C GLY A 74 -7.86 -18.74 5.85
N PRO A 75 -8.17 -17.45 5.69
CA PRO A 75 -7.45 -16.37 6.32
C PRO A 75 -7.52 -16.41 7.84
N ASN A 76 -6.41 -16.04 8.48
CA ASN A 76 -6.30 -15.78 9.89
C ASN A 76 -6.00 -14.31 10.15
N TYR A 77 -6.43 -13.85 11.31
CA TYR A 77 -6.27 -12.49 11.80
C TYR A 77 -5.50 -12.46 13.12
N VAL A 78 -4.60 -11.48 13.25
CA VAL A 78 -3.98 -11.12 14.53
C VAL A 78 -3.97 -9.61 14.70
N ARG A 79 -3.81 -9.16 15.95
CA ARG A 79 -3.62 -7.74 16.27
C ARG A 79 -2.47 -7.51 17.22
N SER A 80 -1.92 -6.31 17.18
CA SER A 80 -0.92 -5.80 18.13
C SER A 80 -1.32 -4.43 18.65
N THR A 81 -1.26 -4.24 19.97
CA THR A 81 -1.55 -2.99 20.66
C THR A 81 -0.28 -2.29 21.18
N ASP A 82 0.90 -2.85 20.90
CA ASP A 82 2.20 -2.41 21.42
C ASP A 82 3.20 -2.07 20.30
N GLY A 83 2.68 -1.61 19.15
CA GLY A 83 3.51 -1.21 18.01
C GLY A 83 4.20 -2.38 17.30
N GLY A 84 3.60 -3.57 17.36
CA GLY A 84 4.10 -4.79 16.72
C GLY A 84 5.21 -5.48 17.51
N ALA A 85 5.28 -5.29 18.83
CA ALA A 85 6.19 -6.04 19.68
C ALA A 85 5.62 -7.43 20.01
N THR A 86 4.32 -7.51 20.28
CA THR A 86 3.58 -8.75 20.48
C THR A 86 2.28 -8.77 19.68
N PHE A 87 1.78 -9.97 19.39
CA PHE A 87 0.54 -10.19 18.65
C PHE A 87 -0.38 -11.14 19.42
N SER A 88 -1.69 -10.95 19.24
CA SER A 88 -2.70 -11.87 19.76
C SER A 88 -2.55 -13.27 19.19
N ALA A 89 -3.20 -14.25 19.83
CA ALA A 89 -3.44 -15.53 19.17
C ALA A 89 -4.20 -15.34 17.85
N PRO A 90 -3.90 -16.13 16.80
CA PRO A 90 -4.63 -16.08 15.54
C PRO A 90 -6.11 -16.41 15.69
N LEU A 91 -6.96 -15.61 15.05
CA LEU A 91 -8.39 -15.87 14.93
C LEU A 91 -8.70 -16.26 13.48
N SER A 92 -9.41 -17.39 13.30
CA SER A 92 -9.92 -17.78 11.97
C SER A 92 -10.99 -16.81 11.50
N VAL A 93 -10.85 -16.31 10.28
CA VAL A 93 -11.86 -15.45 9.65
C VAL A 93 -13.04 -16.31 9.15
N VAL A 94 -12.73 -17.53 8.68
CA VAL A 94 -13.73 -18.47 8.18
C VAL A 94 -14.22 -19.34 9.33
N ASP A 95 -15.52 -19.28 9.61
CA ASP A 95 -16.16 -20.12 10.61
C ASP A 95 -16.26 -21.59 10.16
N GLU A 96 -16.43 -22.50 11.11
CA GLU A 96 -16.46 -23.94 10.83
C GLU A 96 -17.61 -24.35 9.90
N ALA A 97 -18.78 -23.71 10.00
CA ALA A 97 -19.94 -24.03 9.18
C ALA A 97 -19.76 -23.62 7.71
N ALA A 98 -18.94 -22.60 7.44
CA ALA A 98 -18.60 -22.20 6.07
C ALA A 98 -17.61 -23.16 5.39
N ARG A 99 -16.87 -23.98 6.14
CA ARG A 99 -15.84 -24.88 5.58
C ARG A 99 -16.49 -26.07 4.89
N LYS A 100 -16.19 -26.24 3.61
CA LYS A 100 -16.63 -27.37 2.79
C LYS A 100 -15.41 -28.10 2.21
N PRO A 101 -15.47 -29.42 2.00
CA PRO A 101 -14.38 -30.16 1.35
C PRO A 101 -13.99 -29.52 0.01
N GLY A 102 -12.70 -29.20 -0.14
CA GLY A 102 -12.14 -28.58 -1.35
C GLY A 102 -12.40 -27.08 -1.53
N LEU A 103 -13.29 -26.46 -0.72
CA LEU A 103 -13.56 -25.03 -0.80
C LEU A 103 -12.48 -24.26 -0.06
N GLU A 104 -11.76 -23.43 -0.80
CA GLU A 104 -10.67 -22.60 -0.30
C GLU A 104 -11.10 -21.14 -0.24
N TYR A 105 -10.64 -20.43 0.78
CA TYR A 105 -10.82 -19.00 0.97
C TYR A 105 -9.45 -18.33 0.92
N ALA A 106 -9.35 -17.23 0.17
CA ALA A 106 -8.12 -16.44 0.06
C ALA A 106 -8.40 -14.97 0.39
N THR A 107 -7.48 -14.34 1.13
CA THR A 107 -7.59 -12.93 1.49
C THR A 107 -7.55 -12.05 0.24
N TRP A 108 -8.46 -11.07 0.17
CA TRP A 108 -8.36 -9.96 -0.80
C TRP A 108 -8.09 -8.63 -0.11
N ASP A 109 -8.90 -8.24 0.87
CA ASP A 109 -8.75 -6.93 1.49
C ASP A 109 -9.28 -6.88 2.93
N MET A 110 -8.79 -5.88 3.67
CA MET A 110 -9.22 -5.55 5.04
C MET A 110 -9.35 -4.04 5.19
N ALA A 111 -10.39 -3.61 5.90
CA ALA A 111 -10.56 -2.23 6.33
C ALA A 111 -10.94 -2.19 7.82
N ILE A 112 -10.51 -1.12 8.49
CA ILE A 112 -10.83 -0.87 9.90
C ILE A 112 -11.87 0.25 9.97
N GLY A 113 -13.05 -0.08 10.47
CA GLY A 113 -14.17 0.83 10.60
C GLY A 113 -14.22 1.53 11.95
N GLN A 114 -15.37 2.14 12.22
CA GLN A 114 -15.69 2.76 13.50
C GLN A 114 -15.43 1.80 14.68
N ASP A 115 -14.92 2.37 15.77
CA ASP A 115 -14.59 1.68 17.02
C ASP A 115 -13.61 0.51 16.88
N GLY A 116 -12.81 0.46 15.80
CA GLY A 116 -11.84 -0.60 15.56
C GLY A 116 -12.47 -1.90 15.04
N ARG A 117 -13.70 -1.86 14.52
CA ARG A 117 -14.33 -2.99 13.85
C ARG A 117 -13.52 -3.39 12.62
N VAL A 118 -13.20 -4.67 12.50
CA VAL A 118 -12.46 -5.22 11.36
C VAL A 118 -13.46 -5.71 10.32
N HIS A 119 -13.23 -5.36 9.07
CA HIS A 119 -13.97 -5.83 7.89
C HIS A 119 -13.03 -6.60 6.99
N VAL A 120 -13.41 -7.80 6.56
CA VAL A 120 -12.57 -8.65 5.71
C VAL A 120 -13.38 -9.12 4.50
N VAL A 121 -12.79 -8.99 3.31
CA VAL A 121 -13.31 -9.61 2.08
C VAL A 121 -12.35 -10.67 1.56
N MET A 122 -12.94 -11.76 1.08
CA MET A 122 -12.23 -12.95 0.61
C MET A 122 -12.83 -13.42 -0.71
N GLY A 123 -12.01 -14.14 -1.49
CA GLY A 123 -12.46 -14.88 -2.66
C GLY A 123 -12.37 -16.37 -2.42
N THR A 124 -13.02 -17.13 -3.29
CA THR A 124 -13.04 -18.59 -3.19
C THR A 124 -12.69 -19.27 -4.50
N ASN A 125 -12.32 -20.55 -4.40
CA ASN A 125 -12.16 -21.43 -5.55
C ASN A 125 -13.47 -22.12 -5.98
N ALA A 126 -14.65 -21.58 -5.59
CA ALA A 126 -15.97 -22.19 -5.82
C ALA A 126 -16.24 -22.58 -7.27
N TRP A 127 -15.67 -21.82 -8.22
CA TRP A 127 -15.77 -22.11 -9.66
C TRP A 127 -15.07 -23.42 -10.06
N LYS A 128 -13.94 -23.76 -9.43
CA LYS A 128 -13.23 -25.03 -9.66
C LYS A 128 -14.06 -26.23 -9.22
N LEU A 129 -14.84 -26.03 -8.15
CA LEU A 129 -15.74 -27.02 -7.58
C LEU A 129 -17.10 -27.08 -8.32
N LYS A 130 -17.33 -26.23 -9.33
CA LYS A 130 -18.59 -26.13 -10.06
C LYS A 130 -19.80 -25.93 -9.14
N LEU A 131 -19.61 -25.19 -8.04
CA LEU A 131 -20.72 -24.80 -7.18
C LEU A 131 -21.67 -23.88 -7.96
N PRO A 132 -22.93 -23.75 -7.54
CA PRO A 132 -23.85 -22.77 -8.10
C PRO A 132 -23.26 -21.36 -8.13
N GLN A 133 -23.53 -20.59 -9.21
CA GLN A 133 -22.86 -19.30 -9.46
C GLN A 133 -23.15 -18.26 -8.38
N GLU A 134 -24.29 -18.34 -7.70
CA GLU A 134 -24.66 -17.49 -6.57
C GLU A 134 -23.82 -17.73 -5.31
N GLN A 135 -23.08 -18.85 -5.27
CA GLN A 135 -22.09 -19.14 -4.23
C GLN A 135 -20.69 -18.63 -4.63
N TRP A 136 -20.51 -18.19 -5.87
CA TRP A 136 -19.29 -17.52 -6.29
C TRP A 136 -19.38 -16.06 -5.88
N GLY A 137 -18.23 -15.46 -5.60
CA GLY A 137 -18.16 -14.03 -5.35
C GLY A 137 -17.54 -13.67 -4.02
N MET A 138 -17.81 -12.42 -3.63
CA MET A 138 -17.15 -11.75 -2.52
C MET A 138 -17.68 -12.26 -1.19
N GLN A 139 -16.85 -13.03 -0.49
CA GLN A 139 -17.15 -13.49 0.86
C GLN A 139 -16.74 -12.41 1.85
N TYR A 140 -17.52 -12.25 2.91
CA TYR A 140 -17.35 -11.17 3.87
C TYR A 140 -17.59 -11.64 5.30
N ALA A 141 -16.75 -11.13 6.21
CA ALA A 141 -16.89 -11.32 7.65
C ALA A 141 -16.41 -10.07 8.40
N THR A 142 -16.89 -9.89 9.62
CA THR A 142 -16.46 -8.80 10.51
C THR A 142 -16.06 -9.29 11.88
N LEU A 143 -15.23 -8.50 12.55
CA LEU A 143 -14.86 -8.69 13.96
C LEU A 143 -15.14 -7.39 14.70
N ALA A 144 -16.09 -7.43 15.64
CA ALA A 144 -16.30 -6.31 16.55
C ALA A 144 -15.09 -6.13 17.48
N ALA A 145 -14.85 -4.91 17.95
CA ALA A 145 -13.73 -4.64 18.85
C ALA A 145 -13.82 -5.49 20.13
N GLY A 146 -12.73 -6.21 20.43
CA GLY A 146 -12.66 -7.09 21.60
C GLY A 146 -13.36 -8.44 21.42
N ALA A 147 -14.08 -8.67 20.33
CA ALA A 147 -14.64 -9.97 20.02
C ALA A 147 -13.53 -11.01 19.76
N LYS A 148 -13.85 -12.28 20.08
CA LYS A 148 -12.92 -13.42 19.92
C LYS A 148 -13.20 -14.26 18.68
N THR A 149 -14.29 -13.97 17.96
CA THR A 149 -14.75 -14.73 16.81
C THR A 149 -15.31 -13.77 15.78
N PHE A 150 -15.00 -14.02 14.50
CA PHE A 150 -15.64 -13.31 13.40
C PHE A 150 -17.11 -13.69 13.30
N THR A 151 -17.91 -12.81 12.68
CA THR A 151 -19.26 -13.16 12.24
C THR A 151 -19.22 -14.30 11.21
N PRO A 152 -20.29 -15.11 11.07
CA PRO A 152 -20.38 -16.10 10.01
C PRO A 152 -20.11 -15.49 8.63
N VAL A 153 -19.38 -16.23 7.79
CA VAL A 153 -19.05 -15.78 6.44
C VAL A 153 -20.32 -15.72 5.60
N ARG A 154 -20.51 -14.62 4.86
CA ARG A 154 -21.59 -14.47 3.89
C ARG A 154 -21.08 -13.97 2.53
N ASN A 155 -21.73 -14.41 1.46
CA ASN A 155 -21.49 -13.88 0.12
C ASN A 155 -22.23 -12.55 -0.02
N LEU A 156 -21.54 -11.44 -0.27
CA LEU A 156 -22.19 -10.13 -0.38
C LEU A 156 -22.90 -9.94 -1.71
N ASN A 157 -22.28 -10.37 -2.80
CA ASN A 157 -22.75 -9.99 -4.14
C ASN A 157 -23.46 -11.11 -4.89
N HIS A 158 -23.40 -12.36 -4.40
CA HIS A 158 -24.08 -13.53 -4.96
C HIS A 158 -23.89 -13.69 -6.47
N LYS A 159 -22.69 -13.34 -6.96
CA LYS A 159 -22.39 -13.30 -8.39
C LYS A 159 -20.91 -13.59 -8.66
N PRO A 160 -20.58 -14.30 -9.77
CA PRO A 160 -19.23 -14.40 -10.28
C PRO A 160 -18.56 -13.03 -10.39
N SER A 161 -17.43 -12.86 -9.71
CA SER A 161 -16.76 -11.57 -9.57
C SER A 161 -15.31 -11.75 -9.14
N GLU A 162 -14.51 -10.71 -9.26
CA GLU A 162 -13.13 -10.63 -8.79
C GLU A 162 -12.80 -9.22 -8.28
N GLY A 163 -11.55 -8.97 -7.89
CA GLY A 163 -11.04 -7.62 -7.72
C GLY A 163 -11.53 -6.92 -6.45
N TYR A 164 -11.69 -7.66 -5.34
CA TYR A 164 -12.36 -7.16 -4.15
C TYR A 164 -11.52 -6.12 -3.39
N SER A 165 -12.17 -5.04 -2.95
CA SER A 165 -11.59 -4.09 -1.99
C SER A 165 -12.63 -3.52 -1.04
N LEU A 166 -12.17 -2.99 0.10
CA LEU A 166 -12.97 -2.36 1.14
C LEU A 166 -12.46 -0.96 1.48
N ALA A 167 -13.39 -0.04 1.70
CA ALA A 167 -13.15 1.22 2.41
C ALA A 167 -14.06 1.26 3.65
N ALA A 168 -13.51 1.62 4.81
CA ALA A 168 -14.29 1.86 6.01
C ALA A 168 -13.94 3.23 6.59
N SER A 169 -14.94 3.94 7.11
CA SER A 169 -14.79 5.28 7.69
C SER A 169 -14.98 5.24 9.20
N GLY A 170 -14.42 6.24 9.89
CA GLY A 170 -14.64 6.43 11.32
C GLY A 170 -16.08 6.76 11.70
N SER A 171 -16.93 7.13 10.74
CA SER A 171 -18.37 7.36 10.97
C SER A 171 -19.24 6.13 10.73
N GLY A 172 -18.65 4.94 10.54
CA GLY A 172 -19.38 3.68 10.38
C GLY A 172 -19.82 3.36 8.95
N ALA A 173 -19.53 4.23 7.97
CA ALA A 173 -19.79 3.90 6.56
C ALA A 173 -18.73 2.92 6.05
N VAL A 174 -19.19 1.91 5.29
CA VAL A 174 -18.33 0.89 4.66
C VAL A 174 -18.72 0.79 3.19
N THR A 175 -17.75 0.70 2.30
CA THR A 175 -17.97 0.41 0.88
C THR A 175 -17.15 -0.79 0.45
N ALA A 176 -17.82 -1.76 -0.15
CA ALA A 176 -17.20 -2.91 -0.82
C ALA A 176 -17.21 -2.68 -2.33
N SER A 177 -16.10 -3.00 -3.01
CA SER A 177 -15.96 -2.83 -4.46
C SER A 177 -15.49 -4.11 -5.13
N PHE A 178 -15.96 -4.36 -6.35
CA PHE A 178 -15.61 -5.56 -7.11
C PHE A 178 -15.77 -5.37 -8.62
N LEU A 179 -15.24 -6.34 -9.35
CA LEU A 179 -15.37 -6.48 -10.80
C LEU A 179 -16.33 -7.62 -11.14
N SER A 180 -17.25 -7.37 -12.06
CA SER A 180 -18.09 -8.38 -12.71
C SER A 180 -18.41 -7.92 -14.13
N GLY A 181 -17.37 -7.82 -14.98
CA GLY A 181 -17.45 -7.18 -16.31
C GLY A 181 -17.48 -5.65 -16.26
N LYS A 182 -18.05 -5.08 -15.19
CA LYS A 182 -18.01 -3.66 -14.82
C LYS A 182 -17.46 -3.50 -13.40
N VAL A 183 -17.21 -2.26 -12.99
CA VAL A 183 -16.86 -1.93 -11.60
C VAL A 183 -18.16 -1.71 -10.83
N TYR A 184 -18.31 -2.38 -9.69
CA TYR A 184 -19.48 -2.25 -8.82
C TYR A 184 -19.06 -1.85 -7.41
N THR A 185 -19.95 -1.14 -6.72
CA THR A 185 -19.83 -0.81 -5.29
C THR A 185 -21.09 -1.22 -4.53
N MET A 186 -20.94 -1.57 -3.27
CA MET A 186 -22.03 -1.77 -2.31
C MET A 186 -21.71 -0.96 -1.06
N ALA A 187 -22.69 -0.21 -0.54
CA ALA A 187 -22.48 0.67 0.61
C ALA A 187 -23.27 0.19 1.83
N SER A 188 -22.65 0.29 3.00
CA SER A 188 -23.26 0.11 4.31
C SER A 188 -23.15 1.42 5.10
N ARG A 189 -24.19 1.71 5.88
CA ARG A 189 -24.26 2.87 6.80
C ARG A 189 -24.36 2.46 8.27
N ASP A 190 -24.31 1.17 8.54
CA ASP A 190 -24.53 0.53 9.85
C ASP A 190 -23.35 -0.35 10.24
N GLY A 191 -22.12 0.08 9.94
CA GLY A 191 -20.92 -0.65 10.33
C GLY A 191 -20.79 -2.02 9.66
N GLY A 192 -21.29 -2.15 8.42
CA GLY A 192 -21.16 -3.35 7.62
C GLY A 192 -22.18 -4.44 7.93
N GLU A 193 -23.23 -4.15 8.69
CA GLU A 193 -24.31 -5.10 9.01
C GLU A 193 -25.20 -5.34 7.80
N ASN A 194 -25.62 -4.28 7.10
CA ASN A 194 -26.40 -4.36 5.87
C ASN A 194 -25.73 -3.56 4.75
N PHE A 195 -25.73 -4.13 3.55
CA PHE A 195 -25.22 -3.47 2.35
C PHE A 195 -26.38 -3.18 1.38
N SER A 196 -26.29 -2.05 0.69
CA SER A 196 -27.14 -1.77 -0.46
C SER A 196 -26.98 -2.84 -1.54
N PRO A 197 -27.95 -2.97 -2.48
CA PRO A 197 -27.68 -3.60 -3.76
C PRO A 197 -26.42 -3.01 -4.41
N TYR A 198 -25.71 -3.81 -5.21
CA TYR A 198 -24.56 -3.31 -5.93
C TYR A 198 -24.98 -2.28 -6.97
N ALA A 199 -24.20 -1.20 -7.08
CA ALA A 199 -24.38 -0.12 -8.04
C ALA A 199 -23.16 -0.05 -8.96
N GLU A 200 -23.40 0.08 -10.26
CA GLU A 200 -22.35 0.25 -11.25
C GLU A 200 -21.64 1.59 -11.05
N VAL A 201 -20.32 1.57 -11.05
CA VAL A 201 -19.48 2.78 -10.99
C VAL A 201 -19.25 3.24 -12.42
N ASN A 202 -19.85 4.37 -12.78
CA ASN A 202 -19.76 5.05 -14.07
C ASN A 202 -19.87 4.10 -15.29
N PRO A 203 -21.00 4.08 -16.02
CA PRO A 203 -21.25 3.12 -17.10
C PRO A 203 -20.28 3.24 -18.30
N LEU A 204 -19.55 4.35 -18.40
CA LEU A 204 -18.53 4.57 -19.44
C LEU A 204 -17.20 3.86 -19.14
N ILE A 205 -17.05 3.25 -17.96
CA ILE A 205 -15.84 2.52 -17.58
C ILE A 205 -15.85 1.11 -18.20
N ASP A 206 -14.70 0.70 -18.74
CA ASP A 206 -14.44 -0.68 -19.17
C ASP A 206 -13.23 -1.24 -18.40
N PRO A 207 -13.43 -1.90 -17.24
CA PRO A 207 -12.31 -2.31 -16.40
C PRO A 207 -11.65 -3.60 -16.90
N CYS A 208 -10.34 -3.68 -16.75
CA CYS A 208 -9.61 -4.94 -16.90
C CYS A 208 -10.12 -5.96 -15.86
N LYS A 209 -10.75 -7.03 -16.36
CA LYS A 209 -11.65 -7.91 -15.58
C LYS A 209 -11.02 -8.73 -14.46
N CYS A 210 -9.69 -8.94 -14.50
CA CYS A 210 -8.96 -9.77 -13.53
C CYS A 210 -7.94 -8.98 -12.70
N CYS A 211 -7.90 -7.66 -12.86
CA CYS A 211 -7.10 -6.81 -11.98
C CYS A 211 -7.82 -6.62 -10.63
N THR A 212 -7.13 -6.09 -9.63
CA THR A 212 -7.82 -5.69 -8.40
C THR A 212 -8.65 -4.42 -8.61
N THR A 213 -9.56 -4.10 -7.69
CA THR A 213 -9.90 -2.71 -7.37
C THR A 213 -9.15 -2.30 -6.10
N SER A 214 -9.05 -1.01 -5.81
CA SER A 214 -8.64 -0.57 -4.48
C SER A 214 -9.44 0.67 -4.09
N THR A 215 -10.00 0.65 -2.89
CA THR A 215 -10.85 1.72 -2.37
C THR A 215 -10.40 2.23 -1.02
N THR A 216 -10.62 3.52 -0.77
CA THR A 216 -10.39 4.19 0.52
C THR A 216 -11.31 5.40 0.63
N TYR A 217 -11.64 5.83 1.85
CA TYR A 217 -12.18 7.17 2.03
C TYR A 217 -11.06 8.20 2.07
N GLY A 218 -11.27 9.35 1.43
CA GLY A 218 -10.40 10.52 1.50
C GLY A 218 -10.63 11.34 2.78
N PRO A 219 -9.79 12.37 3.01
CA PRO A 219 -9.89 13.23 4.20
C PRO A 219 -11.21 14.02 4.28
N ASP A 220 -11.90 14.21 3.16
CA ASP A 220 -13.22 14.87 3.08
C ASP A 220 -14.40 13.88 3.07
N GLY A 221 -14.12 12.59 3.28
CA GLY A 221 -15.12 11.53 3.31
C GLY A 221 -15.64 11.10 1.93
N ARG A 222 -15.09 11.60 0.81
CA ARG A 222 -15.36 11.04 -0.51
C ARG A 222 -14.73 9.65 -0.65
N LEU A 223 -15.40 8.77 -1.40
CA LEU A 223 -14.82 7.48 -1.75
C LEU A 223 -13.84 7.68 -2.92
N ALA A 224 -12.62 7.19 -2.77
CA ALA A 224 -11.66 7.05 -3.84
C ALA A 224 -11.58 5.57 -4.26
N LEU A 225 -11.79 5.31 -5.54
CA LEU A 225 -11.66 3.99 -6.16
C LEU A 225 -10.67 4.06 -7.30
N ILE A 226 -9.62 3.24 -7.27
CA ILE A 226 -8.76 3.05 -8.43
C ILE A 226 -9.04 1.72 -9.11
N TYR A 227 -8.94 1.72 -10.42
CA TYR A 227 -9.08 0.54 -11.27
C TYR A 227 -8.14 0.65 -12.49
N ARG A 228 -7.95 -0.46 -13.19
CA ARG A 228 -7.22 -0.50 -14.46
C ARG A 228 -8.20 -0.55 -15.63
N GLU A 229 -8.04 0.35 -16.58
CA GLU A 229 -8.86 0.45 -17.79
C GLU A 229 -8.55 -0.70 -18.78
N GLU A 230 -9.49 -0.98 -19.67
CA GLU A 230 -9.33 -1.91 -20.79
C GLU A 230 -9.75 -1.31 -22.14
N THR A 231 -10.46 -0.17 -22.16
CA THR A 231 -10.86 0.55 -23.38
C THR A 231 -9.70 0.65 -24.37
N ASN A 232 -9.93 0.25 -25.62
CA ASN A 232 -8.93 0.28 -26.71
C ASN A 232 -7.62 -0.47 -26.40
N ASN A 233 -7.67 -1.47 -25.51
CA ASN A 233 -6.52 -2.21 -25.01
C ASN A 233 -5.49 -1.39 -24.22
N GLU A 234 -5.87 -0.20 -23.79
CA GLU A 234 -5.12 0.59 -22.82
C GLU A 234 -5.27 -0.04 -21.44
N ARG A 235 -4.17 -0.12 -20.71
CA ARG A 235 -4.09 -0.73 -19.38
C ARG A 235 -3.69 0.32 -18.37
N ASP A 236 -4.16 1.54 -18.52
CA ASP A 236 -3.78 2.67 -17.66
C ASP A 236 -4.61 2.68 -16.36
N ILE A 237 -4.12 3.38 -15.33
CA ILE A 237 -4.80 3.48 -14.03
C ILE A 237 -5.66 4.73 -13.99
N TYR A 238 -6.89 4.55 -13.55
CA TYR A 238 -7.86 5.61 -13.36
C TYR A 238 -8.33 5.65 -11.91
N LEU A 239 -8.56 6.86 -11.42
CA LEU A 239 -9.23 7.17 -10.17
C LEU A 239 -10.66 7.59 -10.45
N VAL A 240 -11.59 7.10 -9.64
CA VAL A 240 -12.95 7.62 -9.50
C VAL A 240 -13.08 8.18 -8.08
N LEU A 241 -13.39 9.47 -7.98
CA LEU A 241 -13.84 10.08 -6.73
C LEU A 241 -15.36 10.16 -6.74
N ALA A 242 -16.01 9.60 -5.72
CA ALA A 242 -17.45 9.64 -5.54
C ALA A 242 -17.82 10.38 -4.26
N ASP A 243 -18.75 11.34 -4.36
CA ASP A 243 -19.32 12.02 -3.20
C ASP A 243 -20.50 11.24 -2.59
N ARG A 244 -21.04 11.75 -1.47
CA ARG A 244 -22.18 11.12 -0.77
C ARG A 244 -23.48 11.15 -1.57
N ASN A 245 -23.59 12.00 -2.57
CA ASN A 245 -24.75 12.12 -3.47
C ASN A 245 -24.60 11.21 -4.70
N GLY A 246 -23.49 10.48 -4.82
CA GLY A 246 -23.21 9.61 -5.95
C GLY A 246 -22.66 10.34 -7.18
N GLN A 247 -22.30 11.62 -7.07
CA GLN A 247 -21.59 12.31 -8.15
C GLN A 247 -20.17 11.77 -8.26
N GLN A 248 -19.72 11.52 -9.48
CA GLN A 248 -18.46 10.83 -9.75
C GLN A 248 -17.58 11.67 -10.67
N LYS A 249 -16.29 11.76 -10.33
CA LYS A 249 -15.25 12.32 -11.20
C LYS A 249 -14.23 11.23 -11.52
N ARG A 250 -14.06 10.94 -12.81
CA ARG A 250 -13.04 10.01 -13.32
C ARG A 250 -11.80 10.78 -13.78
N THR A 251 -10.60 10.30 -13.45
CA THR A 251 -9.33 10.93 -13.83
C THR A 251 -8.27 9.86 -14.07
N ARG A 252 -7.53 9.95 -15.19
CA ARG A 252 -6.36 9.11 -15.45
C ARG A 252 -5.21 9.56 -14.54
N ILE A 253 -4.60 8.63 -13.79
CA ILE A 253 -3.55 8.96 -12.80
C ILE A 253 -2.18 8.38 -13.14
N SER A 254 -2.12 7.35 -13.99
CA SER A 254 -0.84 6.88 -14.54
C SER A 254 -0.40 7.79 -15.67
N ALA A 255 0.87 8.21 -15.71
CA ALA A 255 1.42 8.99 -16.81
C ALA A 255 1.91 8.06 -17.94
N THR A 256 2.62 7.00 -17.57
CA THR A 256 3.15 5.98 -18.48
C THR A 256 2.01 5.17 -19.10
N SER A 257 1.78 5.33 -20.41
CA SER A 257 0.75 4.57 -21.13
C SER A 257 1.19 3.14 -21.41
N TRP A 258 0.23 2.21 -21.33
CA TRP A 258 0.43 0.81 -21.62
C TRP A 258 -0.68 0.21 -22.48
N GLN A 259 -0.35 0.00 -23.76
CA GLN A 259 -1.14 -0.81 -24.68
C GLN A 259 -0.76 -2.28 -24.53
N LEU A 260 -1.75 -3.16 -24.30
CA LEU A 260 -1.51 -4.60 -24.08
C LEU A 260 -2.71 -5.44 -24.53
N GLN A 261 -2.48 -6.37 -25.44
CA GLN A 261 -3.44 -7.38 -25.89
C GLN A 261 -3.37 -8.66 -25.03
N ALA A 262 -3.40 -8.50 -23.71
CA ALA A 262 -3.30 -9.61 -22.75
C ALA A 262 -3.86 -9.20 -21.39
N CYS A 263 -4.11 -10.18 -20.52
CA CYS A 263 -4.54 -9.94 -19.14
C CYS A 263 -3.33 -9.79 -18.21
N PRO A 264 -3.04 -8.59 -17.67
CA PRO A 264 -1.86 -8.37 -16.84
C PRO A 264 -2.05 -8.88 -15.39
N MET A 265 -3.30 -9.10 -14.95
CA MET A 265 -3.66 -9.56 -13.61
C MET A 265 -2.92 -8.84 -12.48
N THR A 266 -2.91 -7.51 -12.51
CA THR A 266 -2.10 -6.71 -11.58
C THR A 266 -2.86 -6.29 -10.33
N TYR A 267 -2.15 -6.25 -9.21
CA TYR A 267 -2.63 -5.60 -7.98
C TYR A 267 -2.00 -4.21 -7.83
N PHE A 268 -2.78 -3.29 -7.26
CA PHE A 268 -2.45 -1.89 -7.03
C PHE A 268 -3.24 -1.38 -5.82
N THR A 269 -2.89 -0.20 -5.33
CA THR A 269 -3.38 0.24 -4.04
C THR A 269 -3.54 1.75 -3.97
N ILE A 270 -4.54 2.21 -3.23
CA ILE A 270 -4.69 3.60 -2.80
C ILE A 270 -4.88 3.65 -1.29
N ARG A 271 -4.35 4.69 -0.64
CA ARG A 271 -4.58 5.01 0.77
C ARG A 271 -4.85 6.48 0.95
N GLY A 272 -5.80 6.79 1.81
CA GLY A 272 -6.05 8.15 2.28
C GLY A 272 -4.86 8.68 3.10
N THR A 273 -4.63 9.97 2.98
CA THR A 273 -3.71 10.76 3.81
C THR A 273 -4.46 11.99 4.31
N PRO A 274 -3.95 12.73 5.32
CA PRO A 274 -4.61 13.94 5.78
C PRO A 274 -4.83 15.01 4.69
N THR A 275 -4.03 14.99 3.62
CA THR A 275 -4.04 16.02 2.56
C THR A 275 -4.52 15.50 1.19
N GLY A 276 -4.84 14.21 1.06
CA GLY A 276 -5.18 13.59 -0.22
C GLY A 276 -4.91 12.09 -0.19
N PHE A 277 -4.14 11.58 -1.15
CA PHE A 277 -3.90 10.14 -1.30
C PHE A 277 -2.45 9.80 -1.65
N VAL A 278 -2.07 8.57 -1.35
CA VAL A 278 -0.87 7.91 -1.89
C VAL A 278 -1.29 6.59 -2.53
N THR A 279 -0.67 6.26 -3.66
CA THR A 279 -1.09 5.12 -4.49
C THR A 279 0.11 4.52 -5.20
N ALA A 280 0.05 3.21 -5.47
CA ALA A 280 1.04 2.51 -6.25
C ALA A 280 0.41 1.48 -7.18
N TRP A 281 1.01 1.34 -8.35
CA TRP A 281 0.56 0.42 -9.39
C TRP A 281 1.73 -0.06 -10.25
N PRO A 282 1.63 -1.25 -10.85
CA PRO A 282 2.56 -1.67 -11.88
C PRO A 282 2.14 -1.21 -13.28
N THR A 283 3.10 -0.88 -14.12
CA THR A 283 2.90 -0.65 -15.55
C THR A 283 4.07 -1.31 -16.30
N LYS A 284 3.79 -2.22 -17.24
CA LYS A 284 4.83 -2.98 -17.97
C LYS A 284 5.82 -3.72 -17.04
N GLY A 285 5.31 -4.25 -15.92
CA GLY A 285 6.10 -4.95 -14.90
C GLY A 285 6.91 -4.06 -13.96
N GLN A 286 7.00 -2.76 -14.24
CA GLN A 286 7.64 -1.75 -13.39
C GLN A 286 6.63 -1.21 -12.38
N ILE A 287 6.97 -1.18 -11.09
CA ILE A 287 6.12 -0.56 -10.07
C ILE A 287 6.38 0.94 -10.01
N TYR A 288 5.30 1.71 -10.00
CA TYR A 288 5.27 3.16 -9.83
C TYR A 288 4.43 3.54 -8.61
N PHE A 289 4.66 4.72 -8.07
CA PHE A 289 3.78 5.34 -7.09
C PHE A 289 3.59 6.83 -7.39
N ALA A 290 2.51 7.40 -6.85
CA ALA A 290 2.22 8.81 -6.95
C ALA A 290 1.52 9.32 -5.69
N ARG A 291 1.60 10.64 -5.47
CA ARG A 291 0.85 11.37 -4.46
C ARG A 291 -0.22 12.20 -5.15
N LEU A 292 -1.40 12.26 -4.56
CA LEU A 292 -2.53 13.01 -5.09
C LEU A 292 -3.04 13.95 -4.01
N ASP A 293 -3.54 15.11 -4.42
CA ASP A 293 -4.35 15.93 -3.53
C ASP A 293 -5.73 15.31 -3.27
N LYS A 294 -6.53 15.98 -2.43
CA LYS A 294 -7.90 15.56 -2.12
C LYS A 294 -8.82 15.48 -3.35
N ASP A 295 -8.53 16.21 -4.42
CA ASP A 295 -9.35 16.29 -5.64
C ASP A 295 -8.90 15.32 -6.74
N GLY A 296 -7.93 14.46 -6.41
CA GLY A 296 -7.42 13.40 -7.26
C GLY A 296 -6.42 13.89 -8.30
N THR A 297 -5.87 15.10 -8.13
CA THR A 297 -4.82 15.63 -8.99
C THR A 297 -3.47 15.07 -8.59
N VAL A 298 -2.74 14.52 -9.56
CA VAL A 298 -1.38 14.00 -9.35
C VAL A 298 -0.44 15.16 -9.03
N LEU A 299 0.21 15.09 -7.88
CA LEU A 299 1.14 16.11 -7.39
C LEU A 299 2.54 15.91 -7.99
N PRO A 300 3.34 16.99 -8.14
CA PRO A 300 4.75 16.87 -8.49
C PRO A 300 5.51 15.91 -7.55
N PRO A 301 6.49 15.15 -8.08
CA PRO A 301 6.99 15.15 -9.46
C PRO A 301 6.15 14.31 -10.45
N GLY A 302 4.99 13.81 -10.05
CA GLY A 302 4.16 12.93 -10.86
C GLY A 302 4.30 11.45 -10.51
N GLU A 303 4.25 10.60 -11.53
CA GLU A 303 4.46 9.16 -11.41
C GLU A 303 5.96 8.85 -11.21
N ILE A 304 6.32 8.18 -10.12
CA ILE A 304 7.72 7.90 -9.75
C ILE A 304 8.00 6.40 -9.88
N PRO A 305 9.00 5.96 -10.66
CA PRO A 305 9.38 4.56 -10.75
C PRO A 305 10.10 4.09 -9.48
N THR A 306 9.87 2.84 -9.13
CA THR A 306 10.53 2.17 -8.00
C THR A 306 11.55 1.14 -8.48
N PRO A 307 12.48 0.64 -7.65
CA PRO A 307 13.31 -0.50 -8.04
C PRO A 307 12.52 -1.83 -8.09
N GLY A 308 11.27 -1.84 -7.59
CA GLY A 308 10.42 -3.01 -7.52
C GLY A 308 9.83 -3.43 -8.87
N ARG A 309 9.67 -4.74 -9.04
CA ARG A 309 9.01 -5.37 -10.19
C ARG A 309 7.84 -6.21 -9.71
N SER A 310 6.72 -6.13 -10.41
CA SER A 310 5.51 -6.89 -10.09
C SER A 310 5.37 -8.13 -10.97
N GLY A 311 4.87 -9.21 -10.40
CA GLY A 311 4.31 -10.34 -11.15
C GLY A 311 2.79 -10.24 -11.30
N MET A 312 2.18 -11.33 -11.77
CA MET A 312 0.73 -11.49 -11.73
C MET A 312 0.29 -11.66 -10.27
N ARG A 313 -0.73 -10.90 -9.85
CA ARG A 313 -1.37 -10.98 -8.53
C ARG A 313 -0.39 -10.88 -7.35
N THR A 314 0.67 -10.08 -7.52
CA THR A 314 1.64 -9.77 -6.44
C THR A 314 1.29 -8.46 -5.76
N GLY A 315 1.27 -8.45 -4.44
CA GLY A 315 0.92 -7.32 -3.60
C GLY A 315 1.88 -6.13 -3.75
N VAL A 316 1.30 -4.94 -3.64
CA VAL A 316 2.01 -3.66 -3.57
C VAL A 316 1.30 -2.76 -2.57
N VAL A 317 2.06 -2.04 -1.75
CA VAL A 317 1.59 -1.10 -0.74
C VAL A 317 2.31 0.22 -0.91
N ALA A 318 1.59 1.34 -0.84
CA ALA A 318 2.18 2.67 -0.69
C ALA A 318 1.59 3.35 0.53
N LEU A 319 2.46 3.93 1.36
CA LEU A 319 2.11 4.61 2.61
C LEU A 319 2.81 5.95 2.66
N SER A 320 2.23 6.90 3.38
CA SER A 320 2.84 8.20 3.66
C SER A 320 2.87 8.45 5.16
N ALA A 321 4.04 8.76 5.69
CA ALA A 321 4.21 9.22 7.06
C ALA A 321 3.77 10.70 7.20
N PRO A 322 3.51 11.17 8.44
CA PRO A 322 3.09 12.55 8.69
C PRO A 322 4.07 13.63 8.22
N ASP A 323 5.37 13.30 8.14
CA ASP A 323 6.41 14.22 7.64
C ASP A 323 6.57 14.17 6.10
N GLY A 324 5.68 13.47 5.40
CA GLY A 324 5.64 13.38 3.94
C GLY A 324 6.56 12.34 3.31
N VAL A 325 7.36 11.62 4.11
CA VAL A 325 8.12 10.47 3.62
C VAL A 325 7.14 9.37 3.20
N SER A 326 7.35 8.79 2.02
CA SER A 326 6.55 7.67 1.53
C SER A 326 7.34 6.37 1.53
N LEU A 327 6.68 5.28 1.88
CA LEU A 327 7.20 3.92 1.76
C LEU A 327 6.42 3.22 0.63
N VAL A 328 7.14 2.63 -0.31
CA VAL A 328 6.57 1.67 -1.26
C VAL A 328 7.10 0.28 -0.93
N VAL A 329 6.21 -0.68 -0.77
CA VAL A 329 6.51 -2.09 -0.48
C VAL A 329 5.94 -2.95 -1.60
N TRP A 330 6.69 -3.92 -2.06
CA TRP A 330 6.26 -4.81 -3.14
C TRP A 330 6.64 -6.25 -2.87
N LYS A 331 5.82 -7.14 -3.41
CA LYS A 331 6.09 -8.56 -3.46
C LYS A 331 6.71 -8.95 -4.80
N SER A 332 7.83 -9.67 -4.75
CA SER A 332 8.43 -10.29 -5.93
C SER A 332 8.94 -11.68 -5.56
N GLN A 333 8.27 -12.72 -6.07
CA GLN A 333 8.52 -14.11 -5.66
C GLN A 333 8.53 -14.23 -4.12
N ASP A 334 9.51 -14.93 -3.55
CA ASP A 334 9.66 -15.11 -2.10
C ASP A 334 10.40 -13.94 -1.40
N VAL A 335 10.29 -12.72 -1.94
CA VAL A 335 10.95 -11.53 -1.36
C VAL A 335 9.94 -10.40 -1.18
N LEU A 336 9.93 -9.81 0.02
CA LEU A 336 9.28 -8.54 0.29
C LEU A 336 10.35 -7.44 0.19
N GLY A 337 10.21 -6.55 -0.79
CA GLY A 337 11.12 -5.42 -1.01
C GLY A 337 10.47 -4.10 -0.66
N TRP A 338 11.26 -3.09 -0.28
CA TRP A 338 10.76 -1.75 -0.03
C TRP A 338 11.77 -0.64 -0.34
N GLN A 339 11.25 0.57 -0.56
CA GLN A 339 12.03 1.78 -0.76
C GLN A 339 11.32 2.97 -0.12
N LEU A 340 12.08 3.83 0.56
CA LEU A 340 11.62 5.11 1.08
C LEU A 340 11.86 6.23 0.06
N TYR A 341 10.97 7.21 0.07
CA TYR A 341 11.04 8.40 -0.79
C TYR A 341 10.74 9.65 0.01
N ASP A 342 11.50 10.72 -0.22
CA ASP A 342 11.20 12.03 0.35
C ASP A 342 10.01 12.71 -0.36
N VAL A 343 9.65 13.90 0.12
CA VAL A 343 8.55 14.71 -0.43
C VAL A 343 8.75 15.09 -1.90
N ALA A 344 10.01 15.21 -2.35
CA ALA A 344 10.36 15.50 -3.74
C ALA A 344 10.34 14.24 -4.64
N GLY A 345 10.13 13.06 -4.04
CA GLY A 345 10.12 11.79 -4.77
C GLY A 345 11.50 11.18 -4.98
N ALA A 346 12.55 11.71 -4.34
CA ALA A 346 13.88 11.14 -4.40
C ALA A 346 13.99 9.95 -3.43
N PRO A 347 14.66 8.85 -3.84
CA PRO A 347 14.84 7.69 -2.97
C PRO A 347 15.73 8.05 -1.77
N LEU A 348 15.30 7.65 -0.59
CA LEU A 348 16.06 7.74 0.65
C LEU A 348 16.75 6.41 0.91
N GLY A 349 18.09 6.41 0.85
CA GLY A 349 18.90 5.22 1.10
C GLY A 349 18.76 4.14 0.02
N LYS A 350 19.35 2.97 0.27
CA LYS A 350 19.24 1.80 -0.61
C LYS A 350 17.90 1.08 -0.38
N PRO A 351 17.37 0.36 -1.38
CA PRO A 351 16.19 -0.48 -1.19
C PRO A 351 16.48 -1.56 -0.14
N GLY A 352 15.49 -1.84 0.70
CA GLY A 352 15.54 -2.96 1.65
C GLY A 352 14.81 -4.17 1.10
N SER A 353 15.15 -5.35 1.61
CA SER A 353 14.44 -6.59 1.31
C SER A 353 14.57 -7.62 2.43
N VAL A 354 13.60 -8.53 2.48
CA VAL A 354 13.60 -9.67 3.40
C VAL A 354 12.92 -10.88 2.73
N PRO A 355 13.35 -12.12 2.99
CA PRO A 355 12.61 -13.30 2.60
C PRO A 355 11.19 -13.28 3.17
N SER A 356 10.22 -13.62 2.33
CA SER A 356 8.79 -13.57 2.65
C SER A 356 8.08 -14.59 1.76
N ARG A 357 7.11 -15.36 2.24
CA ARG A 357 6.38 -16.32 1.39
C ARG A 357 5.08 -15.72 0.83
N GLY A 358 4.48 -16.39 -0.15
CA GLY A 358 3.17 -16.03 -0.69
C GLY A 358 3.21 -14.90 -1.70
N SER A 359 2.08 -14.23 -1.93
CA SER A 359 1.96 -13.13 -2.91
C SER A 359 1.59 -11.78 -2.30
N GLY A 360 1.38 -11.71 -0.98
CA GLY A 360 0.99 -10.49 -0.27
C GLY A 360 2.14 -9.51 -0.02
N ALA A 361 1.76 -8.25 0.22
CA ALA A 361 2.64 -7.21 0.74
C ALA A 361 1.89 -6.45 1.83
N ALA A 362 2.50 -6.33 3.00
CA ALA A 362 1.86 -5.71 4.16
C ALA A 362 2.82 -4.78 4.89
N ALA A 363 2.34 -3.59 5.20
CA ALA A 363 3.07 -2.58 5.95
C ALA A 363 2.10 -1.59 6.60
N VAL A 364 2.55 -0.90 7.65
CA VAL A 364 1.81 0.18 8.31
C VAL A 364 2.74 1.33 8.70
N VAL A 365 2.16 2.52 8.88
CA VAL A 365 2.83 3.68 9.50
C VAL A 365 2.56 3.67 11.00
N LEU A 366 3.60 3.63 11.81
CA LEU A 366 3.53 3.65 13.27
C LEU A 366 3.27 5.08 13.81
N GLY A 367 2.84 5.18 15.07
CA GLY A 367 2.51 6.47 15.70
C GLY A 367 3.68 7.46 15.80
N ASN A 368 4.91 6.96 15.73
CA ASN A 368 6.14 7.75 15.72
C ASN A 368 6.61 8.13 14.31
N GLY A 369 5.83 7.86 13.26
CA GLY A 369 6.20 8.15 11.86
C GLY A 369 7.21 7.17 11.24
N LYS A 370 7.63 6.14 11.97
CA LYS A 370 8.36 4.99 11.40
C LYS A 370 7.39 4.05 10.68
N PHE A 371 7.94 3.14 9.89
CA PHE A 371 7.17 2.11 9.19
C PHE A 371 7.46 0.74 9.78
N ALA A 372 6.46 -0.14 9.75
CA ALA A 372 6.65 -1.57 9.97
C ALA A 372 6.26 -2.33 8.69
N VAL A 373 7.10 -3.28 8.28
CA VAL A 373 6.84 -4.21 7.17
C VAL A 373 6.73 -5.64 7.71
N PHE A 374 5.82 -6.42 7.15
CA PHE A 374 5.46 -7.75 7.63
C PHE A 374 5.69 -8.80 6.54
N PRO A 375 6.77 -9.60 6.62
CA PRO A 375 7.10 -10.61 5.62
C PRO A 375 6.32 -11.93 5.74
#